data_AF-A0A346MYH2-F1
#
_entry.id   AF-A0A346MYH2-F1
#
_cell.length_a   1.000
_cell.length_b   1.000
_cell.length_c   1.000
_cell.angle_alpha   90.00
_cell.angle_beta   90.00
_cell.angle_gamma   90.00
#
_symmetry.space_group_name_H-M   'P 1'
#
loop_
_entity.id
_entity.type
_entity.pdbx_description
1 polymer ?
#
loop_
_entity_poly.entity_id
_entity_poly.type
_entity_poly.pdbx_seq_one_letter_code
_entity_poly.pdbx_strand_id
1 'polypeptide(L)'
;MSNADIYARKLIALLKDFTQDWDHEFEGEMDRSTKLLGDLSFESIDIIQLIVAIQEDIVGAKLPFEKLLMKDGRYVDDLSVGQIADFLAANIGG
;
A
#
# COMPACT_ATOMS: atom_id res chain seq x y z
N MET A 1 -4.22 -18.18 8.19
CA MET A 1 -3.61 -16.90 7.77
C MET A 1 -4.31 -16.49 6.49
N SER A 2 -4.88 -15.30 6.41
CA SER A 2 -5.65 -14.87 5.22
C SER A 2 -4.71 -14.39 4.10
N ASN A 3 -5.19 -14.36 2.84
CA ASN A 3 -4.43 -13.76 1.73
C ASN A 3 -4.10 -12.29 2.02
N ALA A 4 -5.01 -11.56 2.68
CA ALA A 4 -4.77 -10.19 3.10
C ALA A 4 -3.60 -10.07 4.07
N ASP A 5 -3.43 -11.00 5.01
CA ASP A 5 -2.27 -10.98 5.92
C ASP A 5 -0.94 -11.23 5.20
N ILE A 6 -0.96 -12.05 4.14
CA ILE A 6 0.21 -12.27 3.29
C ILE A 6 0.57 -10.98 2.54
N TYR A 7 -0.42 -10.32 1.92
CA TYR A 7 -0.20 -9.07 1.21
C TYR A 7 0.23 -7.93 2.14
N ALA A 8 -0.34 -7.83 3.34
CA ALA A 8 0.06 -6.83 4.32
C ALA A 8 1.56 -6.95 4.67
N ARG A 9 2.06 -8.18 4.88
CA ARG A 9 3.50 -8.39 5.15
C ARG A 9 4.38 -8.01 3.96
N LYS A 10 3.98 -8.34 2.73
CA LYS A 10 4.72 -7.95 1.52
C LYS A 10 4.74 -6.44 1.35
N LEU A 11 3.61 -5.78 1.58
CA LEU A 11 3.49 -4.32 1.53
C LEU A 11 4.36 -3.65 2.58
N ILE A 12 4.39 -4.17 3.82
CA ILE A 12 5.28 -3.64 4.87
C ILE A 12 6.75 -3.75 4.47
N ALA A 13 7.16 -4.87 3.87
CA ALA A 13 8.53 -5.02 3.38
C ALA A 13 8.85 -3.99 2.28
N LEU A 14 7.95 -3.86 1.29
CA LEU A 14 8.10 -2.88 0.20
C LEU A 14 8.15 -1.44 0.73
N LEU A 15 7.28 -1.09 1.68
CA LEU A 15 7.24 0.24 2.27
C LEU A 15 8.52 0.56 3.04
N LYS A 16 9.08 -0.42 3.76
CA LYS A 16 10.39 -0.25 4.41
C LYS A 16 11.47 0.10 3.40
N ASP A 17 11.52 -0.61 2.28
CA ASP A 17 12.47 -0.33 1.20
C ASP A 17 12.27 1.08 0.61
N PHE A 18 11.03 1.52 0.43
CA PHE A 18 10.70 2.88 -0.04
C PHE A 18 11.13 3.98 0.93
N THR A 19 10.93 3.74 2.23
CA THR A 19 11.22 4.74 3.28
C THR A 19 12.66 4.70 3.79
N GLN A 20 13.46 3.71 3.39
CA GLN A 20 14.81 3.51 3.91
C GLN A 20 15.75 4.68 3.59
N ASP A 21 15.58 5.28 2.41
CA ASP A 21 16.42 6.39 1.94
C ASP A 21 15.86 7.77 2.32
N TRP A 22 14.78 7.81 3.10
CA TRP A 22 14.20 9.07 3.57
C TRP A 22 14.95 9.54 4.82
N ASP A 23 15.20 10.85 4.91
CA ASP A 23 15.89 11.48 6.07
C ASP A 23 15.17 11.23 7.42
N HIS A 24 13.95 10.70 7.36
CA HIS A 24 13.19 10.19 8.49
C HIS A 24 13.06 8.68 8.35
N GLU A 25 14.07 7.92 8.79
CA GLU A 25 13.93 6.48 8.95
C GLU A 25 12.67 6.23 9.80
N PHE A 26 11.70 5.49 9.25
CA PHE A 26 10.51 5.12 10.01
C PHE A 26 10.93 4.16 11.13
N GLU A 27 11.15 4.70 12.32
CA GLU A 27 11.61 3.95 13.50
C GLU A 27 10.49 3.08 14.15
N GLY A 28 9.26 3.17 13.66
CA GLY A 28 8.11 2.41 14.17
C GLY A 28 7.94 1.01 13.59
N GLU A 29 7.13 0.17 14.24
CA GLU A 29 6.62 -1.05 13.61
C GLU A 29 5.48 -0.68 12.65
N MET A 30 5.69 -0.89 11.34
CA MET A 30 4.60 -0.78 10.37
C MET A 30 3.65 -1.97 10.54
N ASP A 31 2.36 -1.69 10.62
CA ASP A 31 1.30 -2.70 10.71
C ASP A 31 0.17 -2.40 9.72
N ARG A 32 -0.95 -3.13 9.84
CA ARG A 32 -2.11 -2.94 8.94
C ARG A 32 -2.78 -1.58 9.10
N SER A 33 -2.60 -0.90 10.22
CA SER A 33 -3.19 0.41 10.51
C SER A 33 -2.32 1.57 10.04
N THR A 34 -1.03 1.34 9.78
CA THR A 34 -0.10 2.34 9.24
C THR A 34 -0.66 2.97 7.97
N LYS A 35 -0.73 4.30 7.99
CA LYS A 35 -1.25 5.14 6.93
C LYS A 35 -0.15 5.77 6.10
N LEU A 36 -0.33 5.79 4.78
CA LEU A 36 0.66 6.31 3.85
C LEU A 36 0.90 7.81 4.04
N LEU A 37 -0.15 8.63 4.12
CA LEU A 37 0.02 10.08 4.29
C LEU A 37 0.21 10.43 5.77
N GLY A 38 -0.65 9.90 6.63
CA GLY A 38 -0.67 10.27 8.05
C GLY A 38 0.57 9.84 8.83
N ASP A 39 1.10 8.65 8.56
CA ASP A 39 2.22 8.08 9.33
C ASP A 39 3.53 8.10 8.54
N LEU A 40 3.48 7.81 7.24
CA LEU A 40 4.68 7.78 6.40
C LEU A 40 4.95 9.09 5.66
N SER A 41 4.03 10.06 5.68
CA SER A 41 4.18 11.33 4.93
C SER A 41 4.38 11.15 3.42
N PHE A 42 3.82 10.08 2.83
CA PHE A 42 3.83 9.87 1.38
C PHE A 42 3.18 11.04 0.66
N GLU A 43 3.79 11.49 -0.43
CA GLU A 43 3.15 12.39 -1.38
C GLU A 43 2.36 11.61 -2.44
N SER A 44 1.53 12.32 -3.19
CA SER A 44 0.78 11.73 -4.31
C SER A 44 1.69 11.01 -5.32
N ILE A 45 2.92 11.49 -5.51
CA ILE A 45 3.90 10.85 -6.40
C ILE A 45 4.36 9.50 -5.84
N ASP A 46 4.62 9.42 -4.53
CA ASP A 46 5.07 8.19 -3.87
C ASP A 46 3.98 7.12 -3.92
N ILE A 47 2.70 7.51 -3.79
CA ILE A 47 1.56 6.60 -3.90
C ILE A 47 1.50 5.98 -5.31
N ILE A 48 1.72 6.78 -6.36
CA ILE A 48 1.73 6.27 -7.73
C ILE A 48 2.92 5.32 -7.94
N GLN A 49 4.11 5.65 -7.43
CA GLN A 49 5.28 4.76 -7.51
C GLN A 49 5.08 3.46 -6.74
N LEU A 50 4.49 3.54 -5.53
CA LEU A 50 4.13 2.37 -4.74
C LEU A 50 3.14 1.47 -5.48
N ILE A 51 2.12 2.04 -6.14
CA ILE A 51 1.17 1.27 -6.94
C ILE A 51 1.87 0.51 -8.07
N VAL A 52 2.81 1.16 -8.77
CA VAL A 52 3.61 0.51 -9.83
C VAL A 52 4.43 -0.63 -9.23
N ALA A 53 5.15 -0.39 -8.14
CA ALA A 53 5.96 -1.40 -7.46
C ALA A 53 5.12 -2.60 -6.98
N ILE A 54 3.92 -2.37 -6.43
CA ILE A 54 3.00 -3.46 -6.06
C ILE A 54 2.63 -4.30 -7.29
N GLN A 55 2.32 -3.66 -8.42
CA GLN A 55 1.94 -4.37 -9.64
C GLN A 55 3.08 -5.21 -10.20
N GLU A 56 4.32 -4.72 -10.13
CA GLU A 56 5.50 -5.39 -10.67
C GLU A 56 6.04 -6.46 -9.72
N ASP A 57 6.21 -6.14 -8.44
CA ASP A 57 6.95 -6.97 -7.48
C ASP A 57 6.06 -7.92 -6.67
N ILE A 58 4.79 -7.55 -6.44
CA ILE A 58 3.88 -8.34 -5.59
C ILE A 58 2.89 -9.16 -6.44
N VAL A 59 2.32 -8.55 -7.48
CA VAL A 59 1.17 -9.11 -8.21
C VAL A 59 1.58 -9.71 -9.56
N GLY A 60 2.50 -9.07 -10.28
CA GLY A 60 2.84 -9.43 -11.67
C GLY A 60 1.70 -9.15 -12.66
N ALA A 61 0.73 -8.30 -12.31
CA ALA A 61 -0.41 -7.96 -13.17
C ALA A 61 -0.95 -6.55 -12.89
N LYS A 62 -1.70 -6.00 -13.85
CA LYS A 62 -2.39 -4.73 -13.67
C LYS A 62 -3.63 -4.88 -12.79
N LEU A 63 -3.83 -3.93 -11.88
CA LEU A 63 -4.99 -3.86 -11.01
C LEU A 63 -5.70 -2.51 -11.13
N PRO A 64 -7.04 -2.47 -10.92
CA PRO A 64 -7.81 -1.24 -11.01
C PRO A 64 -7.65 -0.39 -9.75
N PHE A 65 -6.45 0.15 -9.52
CA PHE A 65 -6.13 0.95 -8.33
C PHE A 65 -6.94 2.25 -8.24
N GLU A 66 -7.52 2.73 -9.33
CA GLU A 66 -8.53 3.79 -9.32
C GLU A 66 -9.69 3.49 -8.35
N LYS A 67 -10.08 2.22 -8.20
CA LYS A 67 -11.12 1.78 -7.24
C LYS A 67 -10.65 1.79 -5.79
N LEU A 68 -9.33 1.77 -5.57
CA LEU A 68 -8.73 1.89 -4.25
C LEU A 68 -8.56 3.36 -3.88
N LEU A 69 -8.16 4.20 -4.84
CA LEU A 69 -7.94 5.63 -4.67
C LEU A 69 -9.25 6.43 -4.67
N MET A 70 -10.34 5.90 -5.22
CA MET A 70 -11.66 6.55 -5.21
C MET A 70 -12.69 5.69 -4.49
N LYS A 71 -13.35 6.29 -3.49
CA LYS A 71 -14.47 5.70 -2.76
C LYS A 71 -15.69 6.62 -2.84
N ASP A 72 -16.81 6.07 -3.31
CA ASP A 72 -18.08 6.79 -3.44
C ASP A 72 -17.96 8.12 -4.24
N GLY A 73 -17.13 8.12 -5.30
CA GLY A 73 -16.90 9.28 -6.15
C GLY A 73 -16.00 10.36 -5.56
N ARG A 74 -15.35 10.11 -4.41
CA ARG A 74 -14.35 10.99 -3.81
C ARG A 74 -12.99 10.30 -3.72
N TYR A 75 -11.92 11.07 -3.83
CA TYR A 75 -10.57 10.57 -3.55
C TYR A 75 -10.48 10.17 -2.08
N VAL A 76 -9.79 9.06 -1.83
CA VAL A 76 -9.47 8.62 -0.48
C VAL A 76 -8.38 9.54 0.06
N ASP A 77 -8.66 10.20 1.17
CA ASP A 77 -7.74 11.15 1.79
C ASP A 77 -6.47 10.47 2.32
N ASP A 78 -6.57 9.22 2.78
CA ASP A 78 -5.41 8.46 3.28
C ASP A 78 -5.66 6.96 3.18
N LEU A 79 -4.63 6.20 2.78
CA LEU A 79 -4.68 4.76 2.62
C LEU A 79 -3.85 4.09 3.70
N SER A 80 -4.42 3.07 4.34
CA SER A 80 -3.66 2.18 5.22
C SER A 80 -3.14 0.95 4.49
N VAL A 81 -2.06 0.36 5.01
CA VAL A 81 -1.51 -0.93 4.56
C VAL A 81 -2.59 -2.00 4.50
N GLY A 82 -3.46 -2.06 5.51
CA GLY A 82 -4.57 -3.01 5.58
C GLY A 82 -5.56 -2.84 4.44
N GLN A 83 -5.94 -1.60 4.10
CA GLN A 83 -6.86 -1.33 2.98
C GLN A 83 -6.29 -1.80 1.64
N ILE A 84 -4.99 -1.56 1.41
CA ILE A 84 -4.32 -2.02 0.19
C ILE A 84 -4.26 -3.55 0.19
N ALA A 85 -3.88 -4.18 1.31
CA ALA A 85 -3.80 -5.63 1.43
C ALA A 85 -5.14 -6.33 1.18
N ASP A 86 -6.23 -5.77 1.71
CA ASP A 86 -7.59 -6.28 1.52
C ASP A 86 -8.03 -6.13 0.06
N PHE A 87 -7.69 -5.01 -0.59
CA PHE A 87 -7.92 -4.81 -2.01
C PHE A 87 -7.17 -5.84 -2.87
N LEU A 88 -5.90 -6.11 -2.58
CA LEU A 88 -5.11 -7.12 -3.28
C LEU A 88 -5.73 -8.51 -3.10
N ALA A 89 -6.08 -8.88 -1.87
CA ALA A 89 -6.72 -10.16 -1.59
C ALA A 89 -8.05 -10.34 -2.34
N ALA A 90 -8.85 -9.29 -2.47
CA ALA A 90 -10.14 -9.32 -3.15
C ALA A 90 -10.03 -9.38 -4.69
N ASN A 91 -8.95 -8.87 -5.28
CA ASN A 91 -8.81 -8.73 -6.74
C ASN A 91 -7.83 -9.75 -7.37
N ILE A 92 -7.01 -10.43 -6.58
CA ILE A 92 -6.05 -11.44 -7.05
C ILE A 92 -6.49 -12.86 -6.67
N GLY A 93 -7.37 -13.02 -5.69
CA GLY A 93 -7.81 -14.30 -5.15
C GLY A 93 -8.90 -15.03 -5.94
N GLY A 94 -8.90 -14.93 -7.28
CA GLY A 94 -9.83 -15.61 -8.19
C GLY A 94 -9.14 -16.65 -9.06
#